data_AF-A0A2M8V0U5-F1
#
_entry.id   AF-A0A2M8V0U5-F1
#
_cell.length_a   1.000
_cell.length_b   1.000
_cell.length_c   1.000
_cell.angle_alpha   90.00
_cell.angle_beta   90.00
_cell.angle_gamma   90.00
#
_symmetry.space_group_name_H-M   'P 1'
#
loop_
_entity.id
_entity.type
_entity.pdbx_description
1 polymer ?
#
loop_
_entity_poly.entity_id
_entity_poly.type
_entity_poly.pdbx_seq_one_letter_code
_entity_poly.pdbx_strand_id
1 'polypeptide(L)'
;MPAYALKCLSATLTASILLSACSAFEPKPYTEEEMRQRVIEDQARMYKEQEPVSGPITFYEASARALKYNLDYRLKLLESALASDLRDVTSHEMLPRVVASAGYAGRNNDSGGTSIGIEDRQVSLRPSTSEERYRQLYSLGLSWSLLDFGVAYFRTQQKNDQMLMAEERREKVAQNVLQDVRNAYWRALGAQRLLPEVDGLLMRTHRALTAAREAEGKGLLPRQDILAYQRALLDSVYMLTVRRQDLEFARAELAALMSLPPNTKMVLADIGEQPLPLVTNNVEQLERLSLERRPEIMEEWYRKRVDMNDLKIAKAQLWPNVSFNYGYEYDSNKYLYNNDWNQTGINVSMNLLRLAQYPDIKAAEASQEKTDDMRRTALSMAILTQVRVGLLRYQLAKQEVEFADESLRVDQSLLSYAQSARGAALGSELELIRAEGRFLLSRYQREAAYSDAQAAWGRLYNSVGFEVMPKEIQNHDVKTLAREIQRTLEQQTSTNLLASSTASGKEGTANAAQ
;
A
#
# COMPACT_ATOMS: atom_id res chain seq x y z
N MET A 1 13.61 24.68 66.22
CA MET A 1 12.55 24.62 65.20
C MET A 1 13.08 25.27 63.94
N PRO A 2 13.51 24.49 62.90
CA PRO A 2 12.82 24.58 61.60
C PRO A 2 12.98 23.34 60.67
N ALA A 3 13.25 22.12 61.17
CA ALA A 3 13.43 20.95 60.30
C ALA A 3 12.12 20.23 59.90
N TYR A 4 11.05 20.40 60.70
CA TYR A 4 9.75 19.77 60.43
C TYR A 4 8.91 20.53 59.39
N ALA A 5 9.05 21.85 59.31
CA ALA A 5 8.31 22.66 58.34
C ALA A 5 8.74 22.36 56.89
N LEU A 6 10.02 22.09 56.64
CA LEU A 6 10.52 21.73 55.30
C LEU A 6 10.03 20.36 54.83
N LYS A 7 9.91 19.37 55.73
CA LYS A 7 9.45 18.01 55.40
C LYS A 7 7.96 17.95 55.09
N CYS A 8 7.14 18.76 55.78
CA CYS A 8 5.71 18.88 55.45
C CYS A 8 5.50 19.58 54.10
N LEU A 9 6.31 20.59 53.76
CA LEU A 9 6.24 21.28 52.48
C LEU A 9 6.66 20.39 51.29
N SER A 10 7.66 19.51 51.46
CA SER A 10 8.03 18.54 50.42
C SER A 10 7.00 17.44 50.20
N ALA A 11 6.31 17.01 51.26
CA ALA A 11 5.28 15.96 51.21
C ALA A 11 3.97 16.49 50.58
N THR A 12 3.59 17.74 50.85
CA THR A 12 2.44 18.36 50.19
C THR A 12 2.72 18.62 48.72
N LEU A 13 3.93 19.05 48.35
CA LEU A 13 4.31 19.29 46.95
C LEU A 13 4.28 17.98 46.11
N THR A 14 4.79 16.88 46.65
CA THR A 14 4.77 15.56 45.99
C THR A 14 3.36 14.97 45.89
N ALA A 15 2.53 15.14 46.93
CA ALA A 15 1.13 14.73 46.89
C ALA A 15 0.31 15.53 45.86
N SER A 16 0.55 16.84 45.71
CA SER A 16 -0.11 17.65 44.66
C SER A 16 0.32 17.25 43.25
N ILE A 17 1.58 16.87 43.03
CA ILE A 17 2.07 16.38 41.73
C ILE A 17 1.41 15.03 41.39
N LEU A 18 1.30 14.10 42.35
CA LEU A 18 0.65 12.80 42.16
C LEU A 18 -0.86 12.90 41.92
N LEU A 19 -1.55 13.86 42.57
CA LEU A 19 -2.99 14.09 42.37
C LEU A 19 -3.30 14.80 41.04
N SER A 20 -2.42 15.69 40.56
CA SER A 20 -2.56 16.34 39.25
C SER A 20 -2.23 15.43 38.06
N ALA A 21 -1.51 14.32 38.29
CA ALA A 21 -1.20 13.35 37.24
C ALA A 21 -2.42 12.53 36.78
N CYS A 22 -3.48 12.44 37.60
CA CYS A 22 -4.69 11.68 37.28
C CYS A 22 -5.74 12.48 36.48
N SER A 23 -5.62 13.81 36.34
CA SER A 23 -6.52 14.63 35.52
C SER A 23 -5.94 15.02 34.15
N ALA A 24 -4.71 14.59 33.85
CA ALA A 24 -4.01 14.95 32.61
C ALA A 24 -4.38 14.08 31.38
N PHE A 25 -5.29 13.11 31.55
CA PHE A 25 -5.64 12.13 30.51
C PHE A 25 -7.01 12.34 29.86
N GLU A 26 -7.61 13.52 30.02
CA GLU A 26 -8.75 13.87 29.14
C GLU A 26 -8.22 14.09 27.72
N PRO A 27 -8.72 13.35 26.71
CA PRO A 27 -8.31 13.55 25.33
C PRO A 27 -8.74 14.95 24.89
N LYS A 28 -7.78 15.87 24.84
CA LYS A 28 -8.01 17.23 24.35
C LYS A 28 -8.19 17.17 22.83
N PRO A 29 -9.33 17.60 22.28
CA PRO A 29 -9.47 17.73 20.84
C PRO A 29 -8.46 18.77 20.33
N TYR A 30 -8.00 18.61 19.09
CA TYR A 30 -7.14 19.60 18.44
C TYR A 30 -7.84 20.95 18.41
N THR A 31 -7.09 21.99 18.77
CA THR A 31 -7.55 23.38 18.63
C THR A 31 -7.59 23.78 17.15
N GLU A 32 -8.38 24.80 16.80
CA GLU A 32 -8.46 25.30 15.42
C GLU A 32 -7.09 25.72 14.86
N GLU A 33 -6.23 26.30 15.70
CA GLU A 33 -4.88 26.73 15.30
C GLU A 33 -3.97 25.52 15.02
N GLU A 34 -4.01 24.49 15.88
CA GLU A 34 -3.25 23.25 15.65
C GLU A 34 -3.74 22.52 14.39
N MET A 35 -5.06 22.51 14.14
CA MET A 35 -5.60 21.95 12.90
C MET A 35 -5.10 22.73 11.68
N ARG A 36 -5.09 24.06 11.73
CA ARG A 36 -4.62 24.91 10.64
C ARG A 36 -3.14 24.70 10.36
N GLN A 37 -2.32 24.67 11.41
CA GLN A 37 -0.89 24.44 11.29
C GLN A 37 -0.60 23.05 10.74
N ARG A 38 -1.30 22.02 11.22
CA ARG A 38 -1.22 20.66 10.67
C ARG A 38 -1.53 20.63 9.18
N VAL A 39 -2.59 21.29 8.72
CA VAL A 39 -2.95 21.33 7.29
C VAL A 39 -1.82 21.93 6.45
N ILE A 40 -1.20 23.02 6.91
CA ILE A 40 -0.07 23.66 6.24
C ILE A 40 1.14 22.72 6.18
N GLU A 41 1.49 22.10 7.31
CA GLU A 41 2.61 21.16 7.39
C GLU A 41 2.38 19.91 6.53
N ASP A 42 1.18 19.34 6.55
CA ASP A 42 0.79 18.18 5.74
C ASP A 42 0.85 18.53 4.25
N GLN A 43 0.32 19.68 3.83
CA GLN A 43 0.41 20.14 2.44
C GLN A 43 1.86 20.36 1.99
N ALA A 44 2.69 20.97 2.83
CA ALA A 44 4.11 21.17 2.53
C ALA A 44 4.86 19.82 2.41
N ARG A 45 4.52 18.85 3.27
CA ARG A 45 5.10 17.50 3.24
C ARG A 45 4.70 16.69 2.01
N MET A 46 3.47 16.83 1.50
CA MET A 46 2.97 16.10 0.32
C MET A 46 3.85 16.32 -0.91
N TYR A 47 4.38 17.53 -1.09
CA TYR A 47 5.16 17.91 -2.27
C TYR A 47 6.66 18.10 -2.02
N LYS A 48 7.13 17.78 -0.81
CA LYS A 48 8.54 17.95 -0.43
C LYS A 48 9.43 16.95 -1.18
N GLU A 49 10.62 17.39 -1.60
CA GLU A 49 11.67 16.55 -2.19
C GLU A 49 11.26 15.82 -3.49
N GLN A 50 10.28 16.34 -4.24
CA GLN A 50 9.93 15.83 -5.56
C GLN A 50 10.89 16.34 -6.64
N GLU A 51 11.37 15.43 -7.49
CA GLU A 51 12.15 15.79 -8.68
C GLU A 51 11.29 16.60 -9.67
N PRO A 52 11.76 17.76 -10.17
CA PRO A 52 10.99 18.58 -11.11
C PRO A 52 10.77 17.86 -12.45
N VAL A 53 9.72 18.27 -13.17
CA VAL A 53 9.49 17.83 -14.56
C VAL A 53 10.38 18.66 -15.48
N SER A 54 11.42 18.04 -16.04
CA SER A 54 12.44 18.73 -16.86
C SER A 54 12.26 18.52 -18.37
N GLY A 55 11.38 17.63 -18.81
CA GLY A 55 11.15 17.32 -20.21
C GLY A 55 9.85 16.52 -20.45
N PRO A 56 9.62 16.03 -21.69
CA PRO A 56 8.46 15.23 -22.02
C PRO A 56 8.42 13.92 -21.23
N ILE A 57 7.34 13.69 -20.50
CA ILE A 57 7.17 12.53 -19.62
C ILE A 57 6.73 11.32 -20.45
N THR A 58 7.49 10.22 -20.37
CA THR A 58 7.12 8.92 -20.96
C THR A 58 6.24 8.10 -20.02
N PHE A 59 5.59 7.04 -20.53
CA PHE A 59 4.83 6.10 -19.68
C PHE A 59 5.67 5.56 -18.51
N TYR A 60 6.93 5.19 -18.77
CA TYR A 60 7.82 4.65 -17.75
C TYR A 60 8.25 5.71 -16.74
N GLU A 61 8.47 6.95 -17.17
CA GLU A 61 8.73 8.07 -16.25
C GLU A 61 7.51 8.36 -15.37
N ALA A 62 6.31 8.40 -15.96
CA ALA A 62 5.08 8.58 -15.19
C ALA A 62 4.89 7.46 -14.15
N SER A 63 5.16 6.22 -14.55
CA SER A 63 5.12 5.05 -13.66
C SER A 63 6.13 5.16 -12.52
N ALA A 64 7.36 5.59 -12.82
CA ALA A 64 8.40 5.81 -11.82
C ALA A 64 8.03 6.93 -10.85
N ARG A 65 7.50 8.05 -11.33
CA ARG A 65 7.01 9.17 -10.49
C ARG A 65 5.87 8.72 -9.60
N ALA A 66 4.89 8.01 -10.15
CA ALA A 66 3.78 7.47 -9.39
C ALA A 66 4.28 6.54 -8.28
N LEU A 67 5.11 5.54 -8.59
CA LEU A 67 5.60 4.62 -7.56
C LEU A 67 6.52 5.31 -6.54
N LYS A 68 7.32 6.30 -6.93
CA LYS A 68 8.21 7.02 -6.02
C LYS A 68 7.49 8.00 -5.09
N TYR A 69 6.46 8.69 -5.58
CA TYR A 69 5.82 9.79 -4.86
C TYR A 69 4.39 9.51 -4.40
N ASN A 70 3.73 8.46 -4.89
CA ASN A 70 2.40 8.07 -4.43
C ASN A 70 2.43 7.72 -2.93
N LEU A 71 1.54 8.38 -2.18
CA LEU A 71 1.50 8.27 -0.72
C LEU A 71 1.05 6.89 -0.25
N ASP A 72 0.18 6.20 -0.98
CA ASP A 72 -0.28 4.86 -0.63
C ASP A 72 0.87 3.85 -0.74
N TYR A 73 1.65 3.93 -1.82
CA TYR A 73 2.85 3.10 -1.98
C TYR A 73 3.89 3.39 -0.89
N ARG A 74 4.16 4.68 -0.60
CA ARG A 74 5.10 5.09 0.44
C ARG A 74 4.65 4.62 1.83
N LEU A 75 3.34 4.65 2.11
CA LEU A 75 2.78 4.10 3.34
C LEU A 75 3.06 2.60 3.44
N LYS A 76 2.85 1.82 2.37
CA LYS A 76 3.18 0.38 2.37
C LYS A 76 4.66 0.09 2.53
N LEU A 77 5.53 0.93 1.96
CA LEU A 77 6.96 0.84 2.19
C LEU A 77 7.31 1.06 3.68
N LEU A 78 6.71 2.06 4.32
CA LEU A 78 6.90 2.34 5.75
C LEU A 78 6.30 1.24 6.64
N GLU A 79 5.14 0.68 6.29
CA GLU A 79 4.55 -0.46 6.99
C GLU A 79 5.45 -1.70 6.91
N SER A 80 6.07 -1.97 5.75
CA SER A 80 7.04 -3.06 5.58
C SER A 80 8.31 -2.84 6.42
N ALA A 81 8.86 -1.62 6.41
CA ALA A 81 9.99 -1.26 7.26
C ALA A 81 9.66 -1.41 8.76
N LEU A 82 8.50 -0.92 9.20
CA LEU A 82 8.02 -1.08 10.57
C LEU A 82 7.86 -2.56 10.94
N ALA A 83 7.35 -3.39 10.04
CA ALA A 83 7.23 -4.83 10.28
C ALA A 83 8.62 -5.49 10.47
N SER A 84 9.64 -5.05 9.71
CA SER A 84 11.02 -5.49 9.91
C SER A 84 11.58 -5.04 11.26
N ASP A 85 11.36 -3.79 11.66
CA ASP A 85 11.84 -3.26 12.95
C ASP A 85 11.17 -4.00 14.13
N LEU A 86 9.87 -4.26 14.05
CA LEU A 86 9.13 -5.03 15.05
C LEU A 86 9.62 -6.48 15.15
N ARG A 87 10.02 -7.07 14.02
CA ARG A 87 10.66 -8.39 13.99
C ARG A 87 11.98 -8.38 14.73
N ASP A 88 12.80 -7.34 14.54
CA ASP A 88 14.07 -7.20 15.23
C ASP A 88 13.87 -7.01 16.74
N VAL A 89 12.92 -6.17 17.16
CA VAL A 89 12.55 -6.03 18.59
C VAL A 89 12.14 -7.37 19.20
N THR A 90 11.27 -8.12 18.50
CA THR A 90 10.78 -9.42 18.99
C THR A 90 11.91 -10.44 19.07
N SER A 91 12.90 -10.37 18.18
CA SER A 91 14.04 -11.29 18.22
C SER A 91 14.88 -11.15 19.50
N HIS A 92 14.92 -9.95 20.09
CA HIS A 92 15.61 -9.70 21.36
C HIS A 92 14.85 -10.28 22.56
N GLU A 93 13.57 -10.62 22.46
CA GLU A 93 12.81 -11.29 23.53
C GLU A 93 13.34 -12.70 23.83
N MET A 94 14.10 -13.30 22.90
CA MET A 94 14.75 -14.60 23.09
C MET A 94 15.99 -14.54 23.99
N LEU A 95 16.52 -13.34 24.26
CA LEU A 95 17.73 -13.17 25.07
C LEU A 95 17.43 -13.29 26.57
N PRO A 96 18.40 -13.72 27.40
CA PRO A 96 18.29 -13.62 28.85
C PRO A 96 18.02 -12.17 29.29
N ARG A 97 17.12 -12.00 30.25
CA ARG A 97 16.82 -10.69 30.83
C ARG A 97 17.84 -10.37 31.91
N VAL A 98 18.57 -9.27 31.75
CA VAL A 98 19.46 -8.71 32.77
C VAL A 98 18.78 -7.49 33.37
N VAL A 99 18.53 -7.52 34.68
CA VAL A 99 17.79 -6.49 35.41
C VAL A 99 18.66 -6.00 36.56
N ALA A 100 18.99 -4.72 36.55
CA ALA A 100 19.54 -4.02 37.71
C ALA A 100 18.38 -3.41 38.51
N SER A 101 18.30 -3.71 39.80
CA SER A 101 17.28 -3.16 40.69
C SER A 101 17.93 -2.44 41.87
N ALA A 102 17.28 -1.37 42.31
CA ALA A 102 17.66 -0.59 43.48
C ALA A 102 16.38 -0.19 44.21
N GLY A 103 16.31 -0.46 45.50
CA GLY A 103 15.08 -0.30 46.27
C GLY A 103 15.33 0.01 47.73
N TYR A 104 14.28 0.47 48.39
CA TYR A 104 14.21 0.66 49.82
C TYR A 104 13.09 -0.21 50.36
N ALA A 105 13.39 -1.07 51.33
CA ALA A 105 12.37 -1.84 52.04
C ALA A 105 12.18 -1.25 53.44
N GLY A 106 10.92 -1.09 53.84
CA GLY A 106 10.53 -0.49 55.11
C GLY A 106 9.41 -1.29 55.78
N ARG A 107 9.52 -1.54 57.09
CA ARG A 107 8.50 -2.19 57.90
C ARG A 107 8.26 -1.41 59.20
N ASN A 108 7.04 -1.46 59.71
CA ASN A 108 6.64 -0.80 60.96
C ASN A 108 6.88 -1.66 62.22
N ASN A 109 7.23 -2.94 62.05
CA ASN A 109 7.56 -3.86 63.12
C ASN A 109 8.91 -4.55 62.88
N ASP A 110 9.48 -5.14 63.93
CA ASP A 110 10.66 -5.98 63.80
C ASP A 110 10.28 -7.34 63.19
N SER A 111 11.16 -7.89 62.34
CA SER A 111 11.06 -9.26 61.83
C SER A 111 11.47 -10.20 62.97
N GLY A 112 10.56 -10.43 63.93
CA GLY A 112 10.83 -11.16 65.16
C GLY A 112 10.60 -12.66 65.02
N GLY A 113 11.54 -13.48 65.49
CA GLY A 113 11.45 -14.95 65.53
C GLY A 113 12.45 -15.57 66.49
N THR A 114 12.45 -16.90 66.62
CA THR A 114 13.48 -17.66 67.36
C THR A 114 14.67 -17.93 66.43
N SER A 115 15.81 -17.28 66.68
CA SER A 115 17.03 -17.50 65.88
C SER A 115 17.85 -18.71 66.35
N ILE A 116 18.58 -19.32 65.42
CA ILE A 116 19.52 -20.42 65.67
C ILE A 116 20.91 -19.95 65.21
N GLY A 117 21.94 -20.12 66.05
CA GLY A 117 23.31 -19.71 65.73
C GLY A 117 23.88 -20.44 64.49
N ILE A 118 24.66 -19.72 63.68
CA ILE A 118 25.18 -20.21 62.39
C ILE A 118 26.34 -21.20 62.60
N GLU A 119 27.20 -20.94 63.59
CA GLU A 119 28.38 -21.77 63.91
C GLU A 119 28.09 -22.88 64.92
N ASP A 120 27.32 -22.58 65.98
CA ASP A 120 27.09 -23.46 67.14
C ASP A 120 25.71 -24.15 67.15
N ARG A 121 24.81 -23.76 66.23
CA ARG A 121 23.43 -24.27 66.11
C ARG A 121 22.58 -24.14 67.38
N GLN A 122 22.94 -23.28 68.34
CA GLN A 122 22.16 -23.09 69.57
C GLN A 122 20.92 -22.24 69.33
N VAL A 123 19.80 -22.61 69.95
CA VAL A 123 18.51 -21.90 69.84
C VAL A 123 18.48 -20.74 70.85
N SER A 124 18.16 -19.53 70.39
CA SER A 124 17.95 -18.38 71.27
C SER A 124 16.67 -18.54 72.09
N LEU A 125 16.77 -18.38 73.43
CA LEU A 125 15.62 -18.42 74.35
C LEU A 125 14.79 -17.13 74.37
N ARG A 126 15.24 -16.09 73.65
CA ARG A 126 14.53 -14.82 73.48
C ARG A 126 14.20 -14.59 72.01
N PRO A 127 13.01 -14.02 71.68
CA PRO A 127 12.74 -13.53 70.34
C PRO A 127 13.84 -12.56 69.90
N SER A 128 14.37 -12.80 68.73
CA SER A 128 15.44 -12.01 68.12
C SER A 128 15.01 -11.59 66.73
N THR A 129 15.61 -10.51 66.25
CA THR A 129 15.45 -10.07 64.87
C THR A 129 16.78 -10.15 64.14
N SER A 130 16.71 -10.54 62.88
CA SER A 130 17.86 -10.62 61.97
C SER A 130 17.73 -9.64 60.81
N GLU A 131 16.82 -8.67 60.93
CA GLU A 131 16.43 -7.79 59.84
C GLU A 131 16.18 -6.37 60.34
N GLU A 132 16.85 -5.37 59.74
CA GLU A 132 16.56 -3.97 60.02
C GLU A 132 15.21 -3.54 59.44
N ARG A 133 14.50 -2.65 60.16
CA ARG A 133 13.20 -2.12 59.74
C ARG A 133 13.25 -1.32 58.44
N TYR A 134 14.39 -0.69 58.16
CA TYR A 134 14.63 0.10 56.96
C TYR A 134 15.96 -0.31 56.38
N ARG A 135 15.97 -0.71 55.11
CA ARG A 135 17.17 -1.19 54.42
C ARG A 135 17.15 -0.82 52.95
N GLN A 136 18.34 -0.71 52.40
CA GLN A 136 18.57 -0.55 50.97
C GLN A 136 18.86 -1.91 50.36
N LEU A 137 18.24 -2.17 49.22
CA LEU A 137 18.40 -3.38 48.43
C LEU A 137 18.96 -2.99 47.07
N TYR A 138 20.06 -3.61 46.66
CA TYR A 138 20.59 -3.50 45.30
C TYR A 138 20.74 -4.89 44.73
N SER A 139 20.32 -5.09 43.48
CA SER A 139 20.51 -6.38 42.82
C SER A 139 20.83 -6.24 41.35
N LEU A 140 21.60 -7.19 40.85
CA LEU A 140 21.85 -7.39 39.43
C LEU A 140 21.54 -8.85 39.11
N GLY A 141 20.39 -9.09 38.48
CA GLY A 141 19.88 -10.41 38.18
C GLY A 141 19.85 -10.71 36.69
N LEU A 142 20.36 -11.87 36.29
CA LEU A 142 20.12 -12.52 35.01
C LEU A 142 19.04 -13.59 35.19
N SER A 143 18.00 -13.54 34.36
CA SER A 143 16.96 -14.57 34.30
C SER A 143 16.77 -15.08 32.88
N TRP A 144 16.68 -16.39 32.71
CA TRP A 144 16.41 -17.03 31.43
C TRP A 144 15.37 -18.13 31.59
N SER A 145 14.29 -18.04 30.84
CA SER A 145 13.15 -18.97 30.88
C SER A 145 13.11 -19.75 29.57
N LEU A 146 13.21 -21.08 29.65
CA LEU A 146 13.16 -21.94 28.47
C LEU A 146 11.79 -21.86 27.78
N LEU A 147 10.71 -21.71 28.57
CA LEU A 147 9.37 -21.55 28.01
C LEU A 147 9.20 -20.18 27.35
N ASP A 148 9.68 -19.10 28.00
CA ASP A 148 9.62 -17.74 27.43
C ASP A 148 10.41 -17.71 26.12
N PHE A 149 11.58 -18.36 26.07
CA PHE A 149 12.37 -18.53 24.84
C PHE A 149 11.58 -19.24 23.74
N GLY A 150 10.94 -20.38 24.04
CA GLY A 150 10.14 -21.12 23.06
C GLY A 150 8.95 -20.31 22.52
N VAL A 151 8.28 -19.55 23.40
CA VAL A 151 7.21 -18.63 23.00
C VAL A 151 7.75 -17.48 22.15
N ALA A 152 8.85 -16.86 22.56
CA ALA A 152 9.51 -15.77 21.82
C ALA A 152 10.01 -16.23 20.44
N TYR A 153 10.48 -17.47 20.31
CA TYR A 153 10.88 -18.08 19.05
C TYR A 153 9.71 -18.15 18.06
N PHE A 154 8.56 -18.70 18.47
CA PHE A 154 7.38 -18.75 17.61
C PHE A 154 6.82 -17.36 17.30
N ARG A 155 6.84 -16.43 18.26
CA ARG A 155 6.48 -15.02 18.01
C ARG A 155 7.38 -14.36 16.98
N THR A 156 8.69 -14.60 17.06
CA THR A 156 9.65 -14.09 16.07
C THR A 156 9.35 -14.68 14.69
N GLN A 157 9.02 -15.97 14.61
CA GLN A 157 8.58 -16.59 13.36
C GLN A 157 7.30 -15.92 12.80
N GLN A 158 6.32 -15.61 13.64
CA GLN A 158 5.13 -14.86 13.22
C GLN A 158 5.48 -13.47 12.70
N LYS A 159 6.41 -12.76 13.34
CA LYS A 159 6.86 -11.44 12.86
C LYS A 159 7.61 -11.52 11.53
N ASN A 160 8.42 -12.56 11.33
CA ASN A 160 9.02 -12.85 10.01
C ASN A 160 7.94 -13.06 8.95
N ASP A 161 6.90 -13.84 9.25
CA ASP A 161 5.79 -14.07 8.32
C ASP A 161 4.98 -12.80 8.05
N GLN A 162 4.72 -11.98 9.07
CA GLN A 162 4.03 -10.68 8.92
C GLN A 162 4.84 -9.68 8.08
N MET A 163 6.17 -9.69 8.20
CA MET A 163 7.05 -8.91 7.33
C MET A 163 6.93 -9.35 5.86
N LEU A 164 6.95 -10.66 5.61
CA LEU A 164 6.74 -11.20 4.25
C LEU A 164 5.34 -10.85 3.72
N MET A 165 4.30 -10.91 4.55
CA MET A 165 2.95 -10.46 4.16
C MET A 165 2.91 -8.96 3.79
N ALA A 166 3.62 -8.11 4.53
CA ALA A 166 3.71 -6.68 4.23
C ALA A 166 4.40 -6.43 2.88
N GLU A 167 5.39 -7.26 2.55
CA GLU A 167 6.09 -7.23 1.27
C GLU A 167 5.18 -7.63 0.10
N GLU A 168 4.42 -8.72 0.22
CA GLU A 168 3.42 -9.12 -0.80
C GLU A 168 2.34 -8.03 -1.01
N ARG A 169 1.89 -7.38 0.07
CA ARG A 169 0.95 -6.26 -0.01
C ARG A 169 1.56 -5.05 -0.72
N ARG A 170 2.85 -4.77 -0.51
CA ARG A 170 3.58 -3.71 -1.21
C ARG A 170 3.62 -3.99 -2.71
N GLU A 171 3.93 -5.23 -3.12
CA GLU A 171 3.93 -5.63 -4.53
C GLU A 171 2.54 -5.46 -5.17
N LYS A 172 1.48 -5.91 -4.49
CA LYS A 172 0.09 -5.71 -4.94
C LYS A 172 -0.25 -4.24 -5.18
N VAL A 173 0.13 -3.35 -4.26
CA VAL A 173 -0.12 -1.91 -4.41
C VAL A 173 0.66 -1.36 -5.60
N ALA A 174 1.92 -1.77 -5.79
CA ALA A 174 2.70 -1.37 -6.97
C ALA A 174 2.04 -1.80 -8.29
N GLN A 175 1.53 -3.03 -8.36
CA GLN A 175 0.82 -3.54 -9.54
C GLN A 175 -0.43 -2.72 -9.86
N ASN A 176 -1.21 -2.35 -8.83
CA ASN A 176 -2.40 -1.52 -9.00
C ASN A 176 -2.04 -0.10 -9.46
N VAL A 177 -1.07 0.54 -8.82
CA VAL A 177 -0.60 1.88 -9.21
C VAL A 177 -0.13 1.89 -10.66
N LEU A 178 0.64 0.90 -11.08
CA LEU A 178 1.13 0.82 -12.46
C LEU A 178 0.00 0.64 -13.47
N GLN A 179 -1.01 -0.16 -13.13
CA GLN A 179 -2.20 -0.35 -13.96
C GLN A 179 -2.97 0.96 -14.13
N ASP A 180 -3.17 1.70 -13.04
CA ASP A 180 -3.91 2.97 -13.05
C ASP A 180 -3.15 4.05 -13.82
N VAL A 181 -1.83 4.12 -13.64
CA VAL A 181 -0.95 5.02 -14.42
C VAL A 181 -0.98 4.68 -15.89
N ARG A 182 -0.99 3.39 -16.28
CA ARG A 182 -1.09 3.00 -17.69
C ARG A 182 -2.35 3.55 -18.34
N ASN A 183 -3.50 3.38 -17.69
CA ASN A 183 -4.77 3.92 -18.19
C ASN A 183 -4.71 5.45 -18.30
N ALA A 184 -4.36 6.12 -17.20
CA ALA A 184 -4.32 7.58 -17.13
C ALA A 184 -3.32 8.18 -18.13
N TYR A 185 -2.17 7.53 -18.37
CA TYR A 185 -1.15 7.99 -19.30
C TYR A 185 -1.69 8.07 -20.73
N TRP A 186 -2.30 6.98 -21.22
CA TRP A 186 -2.81 6.95 -22.59
C TRP A 186 -4.02 7.87 -22.79
N ARG A 187 -4.91 7.99 -21.79
CA ARG A 187 -5.99 8.99 -21.83
C ARG A 187 -5.46 10.42 -21.85
N ALA A 188 -4.47 10.74 -21.02
CA ALA A 188 -3.87 12.06 -20.98
C ALA A 188 -3.06 12.38 -22.26
N LEU A 189 -2.44 11.38 -22.89
CA LEU A 189 -1.75 11.56 -24.17
C LEU A 189 -2.75 11.86 -25.30
N GLY A 190 -3.86 11.12 -25.36
CA GLY A 190 -4.97 11.44 -26.25
C GLY A 190 -5.50 12.85 -26.00
N ALA A 191 -5.70 13.24 -24.73
CA ALA A 191 -6.11 14.60 -24.36
C ALA A 191 -5.11 15.68 -24.81
N GLN A 192 -3.81 15.44 -24.65
CA GLN A 192 -2.78 16.36 -25.11
C GLN A 192 -2.87 16.59 -26.63
N ARG A 193 -3.20 15.56 -27.41
CA ARG A 193 -3.35 15.63 -28.86
C ARG A 193 -4.65 16.33 -29.27
N LEU A 194 -5.77 16.06 -28.58
CA LEU A 194 -7.10 16.54 -29.00
C LEU A 194 -7.48 17.93 -28.48
N LEU A 195 -7.01 18.34 -27.29
CA LEU A 195 -7.42 19.62 -26.68
C LEU A 195 -7.25 20.84 -27.62
N PRO A 196 -6.11 21.02 -28.33
CA PRO A 196 -5.95 22.15 -29.23
C PRO A 196 -6.98 22.18 -30.38
N GLU A 197 -7.37 21.02 -30.88
CA GLU A 197 -8.34 20.90 -31.97
C GLU A 197 -9.76 21.17 -31.49
N VAL A 198 -10.12 20.65 -30.31
CA VAL A 198 -11.41 20.92 -29.66
C VAL A 198 -11.55 22.39 -29.31
N ASP A 199 -10.52 23.01 -28.75
CA ASP A 199 -10.49 24.45 -28.42
C ASP A 199 -10.65 25.31 -29.68
N GLY A 200 -9.97 24.93 -30.77
CA GLY A 200 -10.09 25.59 -32.07
C GLY A 200 -11.52 25.52 -32.63
N LEU A 201 -12.15 24.35 -32.59
CA LEU A 201 -13.52 24.17 -33.07
C LEU A 201 -14.54 24.88 -32.18
N LEU A 202 -14.38 24.85 -30.85
CA LEU A 202 -15.22 25.60 -29.92
C LEU A 202 -15.18 27.10 -30.21
N MET A 203 -13.99 27.68 -30.38
CA MET A 203 -13.86 29.10 -30.74
C MET A 203 -14.57 29.43 -32.06
N ARG A 204 -14.41 28.59 -33.09
CA ARG A 204 -15.09 28.77 -34.39
C ARG A 204 -16.61 28.68 -34.24
N THR A 205 -17.10 27.69 -33.50
CA THR A 205 -18.54 27.46 -33.27
C THR A 205 -19.16 28.61 -32.49
N HIS A 206 -18.47 29.16 -31.48
CA HIS A 206 -18.91 30.35 -30.76
C HIS A 206 -19.00 31.58 -31.66
N ARG A 207 -18.00 31.81 -32.53
CA ARG A 207 -18.07 32.91 -33.52
C ARG A 207 -19.25 32.76 -34.47
N ALA A 208 -19.47 31.54 -34.97
CA ALA A 208 -20.62 31.24 -35.83
C ALA A 208 -21.96 31.49 -35.11
N LEU A 209 -22.05 31.15 -33.82
CA LEU A 209 -23.25 31.39 -33.01
C LEU A 209 -23.51 32.89 -32.79
N THR A 210 -22.46 33.67 -32.51
CA THR A 210 -22.57 35.13 -32.41
C THR A 210 -23.03 35.74 -33.72
N ALA A 211 -22.43 35.33 -34.85
CA ALA A 211 -22.84 35.79 -36.18
C ALA A 211 -24.30 35.41 -36.51
N ALA A 212 -24.74 34.22 -36.12
CA ALA A 212 -26.13 33.79 -36.28
C ALA A 212 -27.11 34.63 -35.45
N ARG A 213 -26.75 35.05 -34.23
CA ARG A 213 -27.58 35.96 -33.42
C ARG A 213 -27.67 37.36 -34.01
N GLU A 214 -26.56 37.86 -34.55
CA GLU A 214 -26.55 39.16 -35.24
C GLU A 214 -27.40 39.14 -36.51
N ALA A 215 -27.33 38.05 -37.28
CA ALA A 215 -28.14 37.88 -38.49
C ALA A 215 -29.64 37.77 -38.18
N GLU A 216 -30.02 37.21 -37.01
CA GLU A 216 -31.40 37.19 -36.53
C GLU A 216 -31.89 38.61 -36.21
N GLY A 217 -31.10 39.37 -35.46
CA GLY A 217 -31.43 40.76 -35.12
C GLY A 217 -31.56 41.68 -36.33
N LYS A 218 -30.86 41.36 -37.43
CA LYS A 218 -30.91 42.10 -38.71
C LYS A 218 -31.95 41.56 -39.69
N GLY A 219 -32.64 40.46 -39.38
CA GLY A 219 -33.65 39.85 -40.26
C GLY A 219 -33.08 39.31 -41.58
N LEU A 220 -31.83 38.86 -41.61
CA LEU A 220 -31.14 38.43 -42.84
C LEU A 220 -31.60 37.07 -43.38
N LEU A 221 -32.38 36.32 -42.59
CA LEU A 221 -32.83 34.96 -42.89
C LEU A 221 -34.24 34.72 -42.31
N PRO A 222 -34.98 33.71 -42.83
CA PRO A 222 -36.19 33.23 -42.20
C PRO A 222 -35.96 32.83 -40.73
N ARG A 223 -36.88 33.22 -39.85
CA ARG A 223 -36.76 33.01 -38.41
C ARG A 223 -36.62 31.52 -38.03
N GLN A 224 -37.30 30.63 -38.74
CA GLN A 224 -37.19 29.20 -38.49
C GLN A 224 -35.78 28.67 -38.80
N ASP A 225 -35.22 29.05 -39.95
CA ASP A 225 -33.92 28.56 -40.40
C ASP A 225 -32.79 29.04 -39.49
N ILE A 226 -32.84 30.30 -39.06
CA ILE A 226 -31.81 30.85 -38.18
C ILE A 226 -31.87 30.28 -36.76
N LEU A 227 -33.06 30.03 -36.23
CA LEU A 227 -33.22 29.36 -34.92
C LEU A 227 -32.78 27.90 -34.98
N ALA A 228 -33.06 27.19 -36.08
CA ALA A 228 -32.57 25.83 -36.30
C ALA A 228 -31.04 25.78 -36.39
N TYR A 229 -30.43 26.76 -37.08
CA TYR A 229 -28.97 26.90 -37.14
C TYR A 229 -28.36 27.17 -35.76
N GLN A 230 -28.93 28.13 -35.00
CA GLN A 230 -28.49 28.42 -33.63
C GLN A 230 -28.60 27.18 -32.73
N ARG A 231 -29.68 26.41 -32.81
CA ARG A 231 -29.84 25.16 -32.04
C ARG A 231 -28.73 24.16 -32.36
N ALA A 232 -28.46 23.94 -33.64
CA ALA A 232 -27.42 23.00 -34.07
C ALA A 232 -26.00 23.41 -33.62
N LEU A 233 -25.72 24.72 -33.61
CA LEU A 233 -24.47 25.25 -33.06
C LEU A 233 -24.40 25.06 -31.55
N LEU A 234 -25.49 25.32 -30.82
CA LEU A 234 -25.56 25.08 -29.37
C LEU A 234 -25.35 23.60 -29.02
N ASP A 235 -25.92 22.68 -29.79
CA ASP A 235 -25.69 21.24 -29.64
C ASP A 235 -24.20 20.88 -29.83
N SER A 236 -23.57 21.48 -30.84
CA SER A 236 -22.14 21.28 -31.11
C SER A 236 -21.26 21.85 -29.98
N VAL A 237 -21.57 23.05 -29.48
CA VAL A 237 -20.89 23.66 -28.32
C VAL A 237 -21.02 22.77 -27.10
N TYR A 238 -22.22 22.28 -26.80
CA TYR A 238 -22.45 21.39 -25.65
C TYR A 238 -21.62 20.12 -25.75
N MET A 239 -21.69 19.41 -26.89
CA MET A 239 -20.93 18.18 -27.12
C MET A 239 -19.42 18.40 -26.95
N LEU A 240 -18.88 19.44 -27.57
CA LEU A 240 -17.45 19.76 -27.49
C LEU A 240 -17.04 20.20 -26.07
N THR A 241 -17.91 20.90 -25.35
CA THR A 241 -17.63 21.32 -23.96
C THR A 241 -17.53 20.10 -23.03
N VAL A 242 -18.45 19.14 -23.15
CA VAL A 242 -18.40 17.89 -22.38
C VAL A 242 -17.12 17.11 -22.70
N ARG A 243 -16.78 16.95 -23.99
CA ARG A 243 -15.55 16.25 -24.38
C ARG A 243 -14.30 16.97 -23.93
N ARG A 244 -14.27 18.30 -23.99
CA ARG A 244 -13.17 19.10 -23.45
C ARG A 244 -12.99 18.85 -21.94
N GLN A 245 -14.08 18.78 -21.18
CA GLN A 245 -14.01 18.47 -19.74
C GLN A 245 -13.40 17.07 -19.50
N ASP A 246 -13.85 16.05 -20.24
CA ASP A 246 -13.30 14.69 -20.15
C ASP A 246 -11.77 14.67 -20.40
N LEU A 247 -11.31 15.42 -21.41
CA LEU A 247 -9.89 15.53 -21.75
C LEU A 247 -9.07 16.26 -20.66
N GLU A 248 -9.61 17.33 -20.08
CA GLU A 248 -8.96 18.04 -18.97
C GLU A 248 -8.86 17.16 -17.72
N PHE A 249 -9.92 16.39 -17.41
CA PHE A 249 -9.90 15.42 -16.31
C PHE A 249 -8.84 14.33 -16.51
N ALA A 250 -8.69 13.81 -17.72
CA ALA A 250 -7.65 12.82 -18.02
C ALA A 250 -6.23 13.34 -17.70
N ARG A 251 -5.93 14.61 -18.01
CA ARG A 251 -4.64 15.23 -17.68
C ARG A 251 -4.46 15.44 -16.17
N ALA A 252 -5.51 15.89 -15.50
CA ALA A 252 -5.50 16.12 -14.05
C ALA A 252 -5.31 14.80 -13.27
N GLU A 253 -5.95 13.72 -13.72
CA GLU A 253 -5.85 12.40 -13.09
C GLU A 253 -4.43 11.83 -13.19
N LEU A 254 -3.78 11.92 -14.35
CA LEU A 254 -2.38 11.49 -14.48
C LEU A 254 -1.45 12.33 -13.59
N ALA A 255 -1.66 13.65 -13.53
CA ALA A 255 -0.87 14.52 -12.66
C ALA A 255 -1.05 14.14 -11.17
N ALA A 256 -2.27 13.80 -10.76
CA ALA A 256 -2.57 13.33 -9.41
C ALA A 256 -1.90 11.98 -9.10
N LEU A 257 -1.93 11.02 -10.02
CA LEU A 257 -1.26 9.72 -9.84
C LEU A 257 0.27 9.86 -9.70
N MET A 258 0.89 10.78 -10.44
CA MET A 258 2.30 11.13 -10.29
C MET A 258 2.60 12.02 -9.07
N SER A 259 1.57 12.39 -8.31
CA SER A 259 1.63 13.29 -7.15
C SER A 259 2.23 14.66 -7.46
N LEU A 260 2.05 15.16 -8.70
CA LEU A 260 2.57 16.46 -9.10
C LEU A 260 1.85 17.60 -8.36
N PRO A 261 2.54 18.71 -8.03
CA PRO A 261 1.90 19.88 -7.46
C PRO A 261 0.81 20.45 -8.39
N PRO A 262 -0.25 21.06 -7.84
CA PRO A 262 -1.26 21.75 -8.64
C PRO A 262 -0.63 22.76 -9.60
N ASN A 263 -1.18 22.89 -10.81
CA ASN A 263 -0.72 23.80 -11.87
C ASN A 263 0.69 23.50 -12.43
N THR A 264 1.28 22.34 -12.14
CA THR A 264 2.53 21.92 -12.78
C THR A 264 2.31 21.74 -14.28
N LYS A 265 3.08 22.44 -15.11
CA LYS A 265 3.04 22.27 -16.56
C LYS A 265 3.64 20.91 -16.91
N MET A 266 2.83 20.05 -17.53
CA MET A 266 3.23 18.72 -17.96
C MET A 266 3.04 18.58 -19.46
N VAL A 267 4.07 18.08 -20.13
CA VAL A 267 4.03 17.64 -21.53
C VAL A 267 4.38 16.15 -21.55
N LEU A 268 3.56 15.35 -22.21
CA LEU A 268 3.79 13.93 -22.41
C LEU A 268 4.59 13.70 -23.68
N ALA A 269 5.45 12.68 -23.68
CA ALA A 269 6.21 12.27 -24.84
C ALA A 269 5.26 11.74 -25.91
N ASP A 270 5.25 12.38 -27.08
CA ASP A 270 4.43 11.99 -28.22
C ASP A 270 5.09 10.83 -28.99
N ILE A 271 5.08 9.66 -28.37
CA ILE A 271 5.55 8.42 -28.96
C ILE A 271 4.45 7.79 -29.81
N GLY A 272 4.84 7.19 -30.94
CA GLY A 272 3.95 6.38 -31.76
C GLY A 272 3.34 5.25 -30.94
N GLU A 273 2.08 4.92 -31.23
CA GLU A 273 1.38 3.87 -30.51
C GLU A 273 2.05 2.53 -30.67
N GLN A 274 2.19 1.83 -29.55
CA GLN A 274 2.70 0.47 -29.58
C GLN A 274 1.57 -0.50 -29.93
N PRO A 275 1.86 -1.54 -30.73
CA PRO A 275 0.87 -2.57 -31.02
C PRO A 275 0.48 -3.27 -29.72
N LEU A 276 -0.82 -3.47 -29.54
CA LEU A 276 -1.36 -4.22 -28.42
C LEU A 276 -0.81 -5.66 -28.44
N PRO A 277 -0.20 -6.17 -27.35
CA PRO A 277 0.39 -7.51 -27.34
C PRO A 277 -0.60 -8.62 -27.69
N LEU A 278 -0.17 -9.60 -28.47
CA LEU A 278 -0.96 -10.82 -28.68
C LEU A 278 -0.80 -11.73 -27.46
N VAL A 279 -1.91 -12.03 -26.78
CA VAL A 279 -1.90 -13.04 -25.70
C VAL A 279 -2.00 -14.42 -26.33
N THR A 280 -1.15 -15.36 -25.90
CA THR A 280 -1.24 -16.76 -26.30
C THR A 280 -2.61 -17.36 -25.95
N ASN A 281 -3.12 -18.28 -26.75
CA ASN A 281 -4.40 -18.94 -26.47
C ASN A 281 -4.36 -19.97 -25.31
N ASN A 282 -3.25 -20.09 -24.57
CA ASN A 282 -3.11 -21.05 -23.48
C ASN A 282 -3.58 -20.43 -22.14
N VAL A 283 -4.89 -20.43 -21.93
CA VAL A 283 -5.52 -19.88 -20.72
C VAL A 283 -5.07 -20.65 -19.47
N GLU A 284 -4.90 -21.96 -19.59
CA GLU A 284 -4.49 -22.86 -18.51
C GLU A 284 -3.09 -22.51 -17.99
N GLN A 285 -2.19 -22.06 -18.87
CA GLN A 285 -0.86 -21.58 -18.46
C GLN A 285 -0.95 -20.27 -17.66
N LEU A 286 -1.81 -19.32 -18.08
CA LEU A 286 -2.03 -18.07 -17.34
C LEU A 286 -2.67 -18.33 -15.97
N GLU A 287 -3.57 -19.30 -15.89
CA GLU A 287 -4.18 -19.78 -14.65
C GLU A 287 -3.15 -20.40 -13.70
N ARG A 288 -2.24 -21.23 -14.21
CA ARG A 288 -1.17 -21.80 -13.37
C ARG A 288 -0.24 -20.72 -12.85
N LEU A 289 0.22 -19.82 -13.73
CA LEU A 289 1.09 -18.72 -13.37
C LEU A 289 0.45 -17.80 -12.33
N SER A 290 -0.85 -17.52 -12.43
CA SER A 290 -1.56 -16.70 -11.45
C SER A 290 -1.62 -17.35 -10.08
N LEU A 291 -1.78 -18.68 -10.00
CA LEU A 291 -1.74 -19.40 -8.73
C LEU A 291 -0.36 -19.39 -8.08
N GLU A 292 0.70 -19.34 -8.88
CA GLU A 292 2.09 -19.35 -8.40
C GLU A 292 2.61 -17.97 -8.00
N ARG A 293 2.20 -16.91 -8.72
CA ARG A 293 2.84 -15.59 -8.61
C ARG A 293 1.98 -14.49 -8.00
N ARG A 294 0.68 -14.72 -7.79
CA ARG A 294 -0.18 -13.68 -7.21
C ARG A 294 0.21 -13.39 -5.75
N PRO A 295 0.54 -12.12 -5.40
CA PRO A 295 0.92 -11.76 -4.04
C PRO A 295 -0.17 -12.09 -3.00
N GLU A 296 -1.43 -12.04 -3.41
CA GLU A 296 -2.59 -12.32 -2.56
C GLU A 296 -2.62 -13.78 -2.08
N ILE A 297 -2.15 -14.71 -2.91
CA ILE A 297 -2.08 -16.13 -2.55
C ILE A 297 -0.92 -16.34 -1.58
N MET A 298 0.23 -15.72 -1.85
CA MET A 298 1.40 -15.78 -0.95
C MET A 298 1.10 -15.16 0.41
N GLU A 299 0.36 -14.05 0.46
CA GLU A 299 -0.11 -13.46 1.71
C GLU A 299 -0.92 -14.45 2.55
N GLU A 300 -1.86 -15.20 1.94
CA GLU A 300 -2.66 -16.19 2.68
C GLU A 300 -1.83 -17.41 3.10
N TRP A 301 -0.80 -17.80 2.34
CA TRP A 301 0.16 -18.82 2.79
C TRP A 301 0.92 -18.38 4.03
N TYR A 302 1.42 -17.14 4.06
CA TYR A 302 2.09 -16.59 5.24
C TYR A 302 1.13 -16.39 6.41
N ARG A 303 -0.11 -15.96 6.15
CA ARG A 303 -1.15 -15.85 7.19
C ARG A 303 -1.42 -17.21 7.84
N LYS A 304 -1.57 -18.28 7.05
CA LYS A 304 -1.71 -19.64 7.61
C LYS A 304 -0.53 -19.99 8.54
N ARG A 305 0.71 -19.62 8.19
CA ARG A 305 1.87 -19.85 9.08
C ARG A 305 1.77 -19.05 10.38
N VAL A 306 1.36 -17.78 10.31
CA VAL A 306 1.12 -16.93 11.50
C VAL A 306 0.09 -17.57 12.42
N ASP A 307 -1.06 -17.94 11.85
CA ASP A 307 -2.19 -18.53 12.58
C ASP A 307 -1.76 -19.87 13.22
N MET A 308 -1.07 -20.75 12.48
CA MET A 308 -0.54 -22.00 13.04
C MET A 308 0.50 -21.77 14.14
N ASN A 309 1.32 -20.72 14.05
CA ASN A 309 2.27 -20.38 15.10
C ASN A 309 1.57 -19.85 16.38
N ASP A 310 0.41 -19.20 16.28
CA ASP A 310 -0.39 -18.82 17.46
C ASP A 310 -0.85 -20.07 18.22
N LEU A 311 -1.29 -21.11 17.49
CA LEU A 311 -1.66 -22.38 18.08
C LEU A 311 -0.45 -23.10 18.70
N LYS A 312 0.73 -23.03 18.06
CA LYS A 312 1.98 -23.56 18.65
C LYS A 312 2.38 -22.82 19.93
N ILE A 313 2.21 -21.51 19.99
CA ILE A 313 2.44 -20.72 21.21
C ILE A 313 1.48 -21.16 22.31
N ALA A 314 0.18 -21.29 21.99
CA ALA A 314 -0.82 -21.73 22.95
C ALA A 314 -0.49 -23.13 23.52
N LYS A 315 -0.04 -24.05 22.67
CA LYS A 315 0.43 -25.40 23.07
C LYS A 315 1.73 -25.35 23.86
N ALA A 316 2.71 -24.53 23.45
CA ALA A 316 3.99 -24.38 24.14
C ALA A 316 3.76 -23.93 25.59
N GLN A 317 2.84 -22.99 25.80
CA GLN A 317 2.49 -22.48 27.13
C GLN A 317 1.77 -23.49 28.05
N LEU A 318 1.45 -24.69 27.56
CA LEU A 318 0.98 -25.81 28.40
C LEU A 318 2.13 -26.57 29.06
N TRP A 319 3.36 -26.43 28.56
CA TRP A 319 4.53 -27.11 29.11
C TRP A 319 5.02 -26.44 30.41
N PRO A 320 5.70 -27.20 31.30
CA PRO A 320 6.37 -26.62 32.45
C PRO A 320 7.42 -25.58 32.03
N ASN A 321 7.42 -24.44 32.70
CA ASN A 321 8.46 -23.45 32.59
C ASN A 321 9.66 -23.84 33.47
N VAL A 322 10.82 -24.03 32.83
CA VAL A 322 12.11 -24.16 33.51
C VAL A 322 12.85 -22.85 33.34
N SER A 323 13.15 -22.18 34.46
CA SER A 323 13.87 -20.91 34.48
C SER A 323 15.16 -21.01 35.27
N PHE A 324 16.23 -20.49 34.69
CA PHE A 324 17.52 -20.32 35.32
C PHE A 324 17.66 -18.87 35.77
N ASN A 325 18.01 -18.67 37.03
CA ASN A 325 18.24 -17.36 37.63
C ASN A 325 19.64 -17.32 38.24
N TYR A 326 20.38 -16.26 37.95
CA TYR A 326 21.66 -15.95 38.57
C TYR A 326 21.64 -14.48 38.96
N GLY A 327 22.01 -14.14 40.18
CA GLY A 327 21.99 -12.74 40.61
C GLY A 327 23.01 -12.43 41.69
N TYR A 328 23.53 -11.22 41.65
CA TYR A 328 24.25 -10.60 42.74
C TYR A 328 23.27 -9.74 43.53
N GLU A 329 23.22 -9.96 44.84
CA GLU A 329 22.32 -9.26 45.77
C GLU A 329 23.16 -8.52 46.80
N TYR A 330 22.69 -7.34 47.21
CA TYR A 330 23.21 -6.57 48.33
C TYR A 330 22.06 -6.08 49.20
N ASP A 331 22.20 -6.28 50.51
CA ASP A 331 21.28 -5.80 51.54
C ASP A 331 22.07 -5.03 52.61
N SER A 332 21.68 -3.77 52.86
CA SER A 332 22.32 -2.91 53.86
C SER A 332 22.02 -3.31 55.32
N ASN A 333 21.24 -4.36 55.54
CA ASN A 333 20.85 -4.86 56.86
C ASN A 333 22.07 -5.19 57.73
N LYS A 334 22.30 -4.39 58.78
CA LYS A 334 23.45 -4.54 59.68
C LYS A 334 23.56 -5.89 60.40
N TYR A 335 22.47 -6.66 60.46
CA TYR A 335 22.45 -7.95 61.15
C TYR A 335 22.90 -9.11 60.25
N LEU A 336 23.12 -8.87 58.95
CA LEU A 336 23.68 -9.87 58.06
C LEU A 336 25.18 -10.02 58.31
N TYR A 337 25.63 -11.28 58.34
CA TYR A 337 27.06 -11.60 58.39
C TYR A 337 27.76 -11.31 57.05
N ASN A 338 27.06 -11.57 55.94
CA ASN A 338 27.45 -11.20 54.59
C ASN A 338 26.36 -10.29 54.00
N ASN A 339 26.71 -9.04 53.71
CA ASN A 339 25.76 -8.05 53.18
C ASN A 339 25.56 -8.19 51.67
N ASP A 340 26.44 -8.93 51.00
CA ASP A 340 26.34 -9.28 49.60
C ASP A 340 26.49 -10.79 49.40
N TRP A 341 25.79 -11.31 48.39
CA TRP A 341 25.91 -12.71 47.99
C TRP A 341 25.53 -12.89 46.53
N ASN A 342 26.06 -13.97 45.95
CA ASN A 342 25.57 -14.47 44.66
C ASN A 342 24.55 -15.57 44.92
N GLN A 343 23.42 -15.50 44.25
CA GLN A 343 22.41 -16.55 44.24
C GLN A 343 22.28 -17.15 42.84
N THR A 344 22.16 -18.48 42.79
CA THR A 344 21.87 -19.22 41.56
C THR A 344 20.76 -20.21 41.85
N GLY A 345 19.81 -20.34 40.94
CA GLY A 345 18.65 -21.20 41.13
C GLY A 345 18.05 -21.65 39.82
N ILE A 346 17.50 -22.86 39.82
CA ILE A 346 16.67 -23.38 38.74
C ILE A 346 15.27 -23.56 39.30
N ASN A 347 14.29 -22.86 38.72
CA ASN A 347 12.90 -22.91 39.12
C ASN A 347 12.08 -23.61 38.04
N VAL A 348 11.31 -24.62 38.43
CA VAL A 348 10.34 -25.30 37.57
C VAL A 348 8.94 -24.95 38.04
N SER A 349 8.12 -24.39 37.15
CA SER A 349 6.72 -24.04 37.44
C SER A 349 5.80 -24.46 36.31
N MET A 350 4.57 -24.87 36.62
CA MET A 350 3.58 -25.27 35.61
C MET A 350 2.19 -24.83 36.05
N ASN A 351 1.41 -24.26 35.14
CA ASN A 351 0.01 -23.94 35.40
C ASN A 351 -0.88 -25.15 35.04
N LEU A 352 -1.31 -25.89 36.06
CA LEU A 352 -2.11 -27.11 35.88
C LEU A 352 -3.53 -26.84 35.35
N LEU A 353 -4.13 -25.70 35.72
CA LEU A 353 -5.47 -25.33 35.23
C LEU A 353 -5.47 -25.07 33.73
N ARG A 354 -4.35 -24.56 33.21
CA ARG A 354 -4.19 -24.30 31.79
C ARG A 354 -4.18 -25.59 30.96
N LEU A 355 -3.73 -26.70 31.52
CA LEU A 355 -3.72 -28.00 30.84
C LEU A 355 -5.13 -28.47 30.45
N ALA A 356 -6.16 -28.07 31.20
CA ALA A 356 -7.56 -28.36 30.88
C ALA A 356 -8.02 -27.74 29.54
N GLN A 357 -7.31 -26.73 29.02
CA GLN A 357 -7.61 -26.08 27.74
C GLN A 357 -7.06 -26.84 26.52
N TYR A 358 -6.26 -27.90 26.72
CA TYR A 358 -5.70 -28.69 25.62
C TYR A 358 -6.73 -29.18 24.57
N PRO A 359 -7.89 -29.78 24.93
CA PRO A 359 -8.88 -30.18 23.94
C PRO A 359 -9.42 -28.99 23.14
N ASP A 360 -9.64 -27.84 23.77
CA ASP A 360 -10.13 -26.64 23.09
C ASP A 360 -9.08 -26.08 22.12
N ILE A 361 -7.81 -26.07 22.50
CA ILE A 361 -6.69 -25.68 21.62
C ILE A 361 -6.59 -26.63 20.41
N LYS A 362 -6.78 -27.93 20.61
CA LYS A 362 -6.77 -28.92 19.53
C LYS A 362 -7.97 -28.77 18.59
N ALA A 363 -9.15 -28.47 19.13
CA ALA A 363 -10.34 -28.17 18.34
C ALA A 363 -10.15 -26.88 17.53
N ALA A 364 -9.60 -25.83 18.16
CA ALA A 364 -9.30 -24.55 17.52
C ALA A 364 -8.28 -24.72 16.38
N GLU A 365 -7.23 -25.53 16.55
CA GLU A 365 -6.27 -25.84 15.49
C GLU A 365 -6.95 -26.49 14.27
N ALA A 366 -7.80 -27.51 14.47
CA ALA A 366 -8.51 -28.16 13.37
C ALA A 366 -9.48 -27.22 12.66
N SER A 367 -10.20 -26.37 13.41
CA SER A 367 -11.08 -25.35 12.85
C SER A 367 -10.31 -24.28 12.08
N GLN A 368 -9.16 -23.84 12.59
CA GLN A 368 -8.30 -22.85 11.96
C GLN A 368 -7.71 -23.39 10.65
N GLU A 369 -7.14 -24.60 10.67
CA GLU A 369 -6.58 -25.25 9.48
C GLU A 369 -7.62 -25.38 8.36
N LYS A 370 -8.82 -25.87 8.69
CA LYS A 370 -9.93 -25.98 7.74
C LYS A 370 -10.35 -24.62 7.18
N THR A 371 -10.35 -23.58 8.02
CA THR A 371 -10.73 -22.21 7.63
C THR A 371 -9.70 -21.62 6.68
N ASP A 372 -8.41 -21.74 6.99
CA ASP A 372 -7.33 -21.22 6.15
C ASP A 372 -7.25 -21.95 4.80
N ASP A 373 -7.42 -23.27 4.79
CA ASP A 373 -7.48 -24.03 3.53
C ASP A 373 -8.68 -23.66 2.66
N MET A 374 -9.85 -23.43 3.28
CA MET A 374 -11.04 -22.99 2.56
C MET A 374 -10.86 -21.56 2.02
N ARG A 375 -10.31 -20.64 2.82
CA ARG A 375 -10.03 -19.27 2.39
C ARG A 375 -9.06 -19.23 1.22
N ARG A 376 -7.97 -20.01 1.29
CA ARG A 376 -7.02 -20.17 0.17
C ARG A 376 -7.71 -20.71 -1.08
N THR A 377 -8.51 -21.77 -0.94
CA THR A 377 -9.20 -22.40 -2.08
C THR A 377 -10.19 -21.44 -2.74
N ALA A 378 -10.96 -20.68 -1.94
CA ALA A 378 -11.86 -19.66 -2.43
C ALA A 378 -11.11 -18.52 -3.14
N LEU A 379 -9.98 -18.07 -2.59
CA LEU A 379 -9.12 -17.05 -3.21
C LEU A 379 -8.55 -17.54 -4.55
N SER A 380 -8.06 -18.79 -4.61
CA SER A 380 -7.59 -19.40 -5.85
C SER A 380 -8.69 -19.42 -6.92
N MET A 381 -9.91 -19.83 -6.57
CA MET A 381 -11.06 -19.81 -7.49
C MET A 381 -11.37 -18.38 -7.99
N ALA A 382 -11.32 -17.39 -7.09
CA ALA A 382 -11.53 -15.99 -7.46
C ALA A 382 -10.44 -15.49 -8.43
N ILE A 383 -9.17 -15.84 -8.19
CA ILE A 383 -8.04 -15.45 -9.05
C ILE A 383 -8.13 -16.08 -10.43
N LEU A 384 -8.45 -17.38 -10.52
CA LEU A 384 -8.69 -18.06 -11.80
C LEU A 384 -9.80 -17.37 -12.60
N THR A 385 -10.89 -17.01 -11.92
CA THR A 385 -12.00 -16.25 -12.52
C THR A 385 -11.54 -14.87 -13.00
N GLN A 386 -10.74 -14.15 -12.20
CA GLN A 386 -10.19 -12.86 -12.58
C GLN A 386 -9.29 -12.94 -13.82
N VAL A 387 -8.47 -13.99 -13.96
CA VAL A 387 -7.63 -14.20 -15.15
C VAL A 387 -8.50 -14.38 -16.39
N ARG A 388 -9.52 -15.26 -16.33
CA ARG A 388 -10.42 -15.50 -17.46
C ARG A 388 -11.19 -14.24 -17.86
N VAL A 389 -11.74 -13.52 -16.88
CA VAL A 389 -12.46 -12.25 -17.12
C VAL A 389 -11.51 -11.18 -17.65
N GLY A 390 -10.29 -11.11 -17.13
CA GLY A 390 -9.25 -10.19 -17.58
C GLY A 390 -8.89 -10.42 -19.05
N LEU A 391 -8.71 -11.69 -19.43
CA LEU A 391 -8.43 -12.08 -20.81
C LEU A 391 -9.58 -11.72 -21.76
N LEU A 392 -10.82 -12.05 -21.38
CA LEU A 392 -12.00 -11.71 -22.18
C LEU A 392 -12.15 -10.19 -22.35
N ARG A 393 -11.98 -9.42 -21.27
CA ARG A 393 -12.02 -7.95 -21.33
C ARG A 393 -10.95 -7.38 -22.26
N TYR A 394 -9.75 -7.95 -22.24
CA TYR A 394 -8.69 -7.53 -23.14
C TYR A 394 -9.01 -7.83 -24.61
N GLN A 395 -9.55 -9.01 -24.89
CA GLN A 395 -9.98 -9.38 -26.25
C GLN A 395 -11.08 -8.46 -26.78
N LEU A 396 -12.09 -8.17 -25.95
CA LEU A 396 -13.17 -7.25 -26.32
C LEU A 396 -12.67 -5.82 -26.52
N ALA A 397 -11.79 -5.33 -25.63
CA ALA A 397 -11.22 -3.99 -25.77
C ALA A 397 -10.37 -3.85 -27.05
N LYS A 398 -9.68 -4.92 -27.46
CA LYS A 398 -8.97 -4.92 -28.75
C LYS A 398 -9.93 -4.81 -29.94
N GLN A 399 -11.04 -5.55 -29.93
CA GLN A 399 -12.07 -5.44 -30.96
C GLN A 399 -12.71 -4.04 -30.99
N GLU A 400 -12.89 -3.42 -29.83
CA GLU A 400 -13.40 -2.05 -29.72
C GLU A 400 -12.45 -1.02 -30.33
N VAL A 401 -11.13 -1.18 -30.16
CA VAL A 401 -10.13 -0.35 -30.85
C VAL A 401 -10.23 -0.51 -32.36
N GLU A 402 -10.32 -1.76 -32.86
CA GLU A 402 -10.46 -2.05 -34.30
C GLU A 402 -11.74 -1.40 -34.88
N PHE A 403 -12.86 -1.48 -34.15
CA PHE A 403 -14.11 -0.81 -34.53
C PHE A 403 -13.98 0.72 -34.52
N ALA A 404 -13.35 1.28 -33.49
CA ALA A 404 -13.16 2.73 -33.37
C ALA A 404 -12.24 3.29 -34.47
N ASP A 405 -11.21 2.53 -34.87
CA ASP A 405 -10.36 2.86 -36.02
C ASP A 405 -11.15 2.91 -37.33
N GLU A 406 -12.06 1.96 -37.56
CA GLU A 406 -12.95 1.96 -38.73
C GLU A 406 -13.91 3.14 -38.71
N SER A 407 -14.53 3.44 -37.56
CA SER A 407 -15.43 4.59 -37.40
C SER A 407 -14.70 5.91 -37.67
N LEU A 408 -13.49 6.08 -37.11
CA LEU A 408 -12.66 7.26 -37.32
C LEU A 408 -12.31 7.44 -38.80
N ARG A 409 -11.97 6.37 -39.51
CA ARG A 409 -11.69 6.40 -40.96
C ARG A 409 -12.88 6.90 -41.77
N VAL A 410 -14.10 6.45 -41.44
CA VAL A 410 -15.33 6.88 -42.11
C VAL A 410 -15.60 8.37 -41.83
N ASP A 411 -15.53 8.81 -40.58
CA ASP A 411 -15.77 10.22 -40.23
C ASP A 411 -14.70 11.16 -40.78
N GLN A 412 -13.45 10.71 -40.90
CA GLN A 412 -12.40 11.45 -41.59
C GLN A 412 -12.73 11.65 -43.08
N SER A 413 -13.29 10.63 -43.72
CA SER A 413 -13.74 10.71 -45.12
C SER A 413 -14.92 11.67 -45.26
N LEU A 414 -15.91 11.62 -44.35
CA LEU A 414 -17.03 12.56 -44.32
C LEU A 414 -16.57 14.01 -44.09
N LEU A 415 -15.59 14.22 -43.21
CA LEU A 415 -14.98 15.53 -42.99
C LEU A 415 -14.32 16.06 -44.27
N SER A 416 -13.50 15.26 -44.95
CA SER A 416 -12.86 15.67 -46.20
C SER A 416 -13.87 16.02 -47.31
N TYR A 417 -14.99 15.29 -47.37
CA TYR A 417 -16.09 15.61 -48.27
C TYR A 417 -16.75 16.95 -47.90
N ALA A 418 -17.05 17.18 -46.62
CA ALA A 418 -17.63 18.44 -46.14
C ALA A 418 -16.70 19.65 -46.39
N GLN A 419 -15.39 19.45 -46.23
CA GLN A 419 -14.37 20.46 -46.56
C GLN A 419 -14.35 20.78 -48.05
N SER A 420 -14.51 19.78 -48.91
CA SER A 420 -14.54 19.94 -50.37
C SER A 420 -15.85 20.58 -50.86
N ALA A 421 -16.97 20.31 -50.17
CA ALA A 421 -18.29 20.86 -50.47
C ALA A 421 -18.52 22.26 -49.87
N ARG A 422 -17.46 22.91 -49.37
CA ARG A 422 -17.57 24.21 -48.71
C ARG A 422 -17.93 25.32 -49.70
N GLY A 423 -19.10 25.92 -49.52
CA GLY A 423 -19.63 27.05 -50.30
C GLY A 423 -19.89 28.29 -49.44
N ALA A 424 -20.46 29.35 -50.06
CA ALA A 424 -20.74 30.62 -49.37
C ALA A 424 -22.03 30.62 -48.53
N ALA A 425 -22.83 29.55 -48.57
CA ALA A 425 -24.10 29.46 -47.84
C ALA A 425 -23.89 29.07 -46.36
N LEU A 426 -24.70 29.63 -45.46
CA LEU A 426 -24.65 29.34 -44.02
C LEU A 426 -24.81 27.84 -43.68
N GLY A 427 -25.62 27.11 -44.45
CA GLY A 427 -25.77 25.66 -44.30
C GLY A 427 -24.46 24.89 -44.56
N SER A 428 -23.57 25.41 -45.40
CA SER A 428 -22.30 24.76 -45.71
C SER A 428 -21.30 24.84 -44.54
N GLU A 429 -21.23 25.98 -43.84
CA GLU A 429 -20.39 26.11 -42.65
C GLU A 429 -20.95 25.29 -41.47
N LEU A 430 -22.29 25.18 -41.33
CA LEU A 430 -22.88 24.30 -40.32
C LEU A 430 -22.47 22.84 -40.53
N GLU A 431 -22.60 22.35 -41.76
CA GLU A 431 -22.28 20.96 -42.09
C GLU A 431 -20.79 20.68 -41.91
N LEU A 432 -19.91 21.65 -42.21
CA LEU A 432 -18.49 21.54 -41.89
C LEU A 432 -18.25 21.45 -40.37
N ILE A 433 -18.85 22.34 -39.56
CA ILE A 433 -18.72 22.31 -38.09
C ILE A 433 -19.22 20.97 -37.53
N ARG A 434 -20.34 20.45 -38.04
CA ARG A 434 -20.88 19.15 -37.63
C ARG A 434 -19.96 18.00 -38.02
N ALA A 435 -19.41 18.02 -39.23
CA ALA A 435 -18.46 17.00 -39.69
C ALA A 435 -17.16 17.03 -38.88
N GLU A 436 -16.61 18.21 -38.60
CA GLU A 436 -15.44 18.38 -37.72
C GLU A 436 -15.75 17.90 -36.30
N GLY A 437 -16.92 18.24 -35.75
CA GLY A 437 -17.36 17.79 -34.43
C GLY A 437 -17.50 16.27 -34.33
N ARG A 438 -18.07 15.61 -35.36
CA ARG A 438 -18.16 14.15 -35.44
C ARG A 438 -16.78 13.50 -35.55
N PHE A 439 -15.92 14.02 -36.41
CA PHE A 439 -14.55 13.53 -36.54
C PHE A 439 -13.79 13.60 -35.20
N LEU A 440 -13.87 14.74 -34.50
CA LEU A 440 -13.23 14.89 -33.19
C LEU A 440 -13.82 13.96 -32.13
N LEU A 441 -15.14 13.72 -32.16
CA LEU A 441 -15.80 12.75 -31.28
C LEU A 441 -15.29 11.33 -31.55
N SER A 442 -15.23 10.91 -32.82
CA SER A 442 -14.76 9.58 -33.20
C SER A 442 -13.27 9.40 -32.88
N ARG A 443 -12.46 10.46 -33.04
CA ARG A 443 -11.06 10.45 -32.61
C ARG A 443 -10.94 10.32 -31.10
N TYR A 444 -11.76 11.06 -30.34
CA TYR A 444 -11.83 10.92 -28.88
C TYR A 444 -12.19 9.48 -28.47
N GLN A 445 -13.23 8.91 -29.08
CA GLN A 445 -13.66 7.53 -28.81
C GLN A 445 -12.58 6.51 -29.12
N ARG A 446 -11.83 6.72 -30.21
CA ARG A 446 -10.71 5.87 -30.59
C ARG A 446 -9.55 5.94 -29.59
N GLU A 447 -9.18 7.13 -29.14
CA GLU A 447 -8.15 7.31 -28.09
C GLU A 447 -8.61 6.71 -26.75
N ALA A 448 -9.89 6.85 -26.41
CA ALA A 448 -10.48 6.24 -25.22
C ALA A 448 -10.42 4.70 -25.31
N ALA A 449 -10.87 4.11 -26.42
CA ALA A 449 -10.82 2.68 -26.68
C ALA A 449 -9.37 2.14 -26.60
N TYR A 450 -8.39 2.86 -27.15
CA TYR A 450 -6.98 2.48 -27.04
C TYR A 450 -6.50 2.50 -25.59
N SER A 451 -6.86 3.53 -24.83
CA SER A 451 -6.52 3.61 -23.40
C SER A 451 -7.18 2.48 -22.58
N ASP A 452 -8.41 2.11 -22.92
CA ASP A 452 -9.16 1.02 -22.26
C ASP A 452 -8.56 -0.34 -22.59
N ALA A 453 -8.08 -0.54 -23.82
CA ALA A 453 -7.34 -1.74 -24.21
C ALA A 453 -6.00 -1.83 -23.47
N GLN A 454 -5.27 -0.71 -23.31
CA GLN A 454 -4.06 -0.64 -22.50
C GLN A 454 -4.35 -0.93 -21.02
N ALA A 455 -5.45 -0.43 -20.48
CA ALA A 455 -5.90 -0.71 -19.12
C ALA A 455 -6.30 -2.18 -18.93
N ALA A 456 -6.99 -2.77 -19.92
CA ALA A 456 -7.35 -4.17 -19.92
C ALA A 456 -6.12 -5.09 -20.00
N TRP A 457 -5.11 -4.72 -20.79
CA TRP A 457 -3.82 -5.37 -20.80
C TRP A 457 -3.14 -5.31 -19.43
N GLY A 458 -3.07 -4.12 -18.82
CA GLY A 458 -2.50 -3.95 -17.48
C GLY A 458 -3.23 -4.78 -16.42
N ARG A 459 -4.57 -4.84 -16.49
CA ARG A 459 -5.40 -5.71 -15.63
C ARG A 459 -5.11 -7.18 -15.83
N LEU A 460 -4.97 -7.64 -17.08
CA LEU A 460 -4.60 -9.03 -17.36
C LEU A 460 -3.20 -9.34 -16.82
N TYR A 461 -2.23 -8.44 -17.04
CA TYR A 461 -0.86 -8.57 -16.54
C TYR A 461 -0.83 -8.72 -15.01
N ASN A 462 -1.52 -7.82 -14.30
CA ASN A 462 -1.72 -7.90 -12.84
C ASN A 462 -2.47 -9.18 -12.45
N SER A 463 -3.46 -9.60 -13.26
CA SER A 463 -4.26 -10.79 -12.97
C SER A 463 -3.46 -12.09 -12.96
N VAL A 464 -2.35 -12.13 -13.69
CA VAL A 464 -1.41 -13.25 -13.73
C VAL A 464 -0.36 -13.13 -12.62
N GLY A 465 -0.23 -11.98 -11.96
CA GLY A 465 0.74 -11.76 -10.88
C GLY A 465 2.15 -11.52 -11.38
N PHE A 466 2.33 -10.96 -12.58
CA PHE A 466 3.68 -10.65 -13.04
C PHE A 466 4.31 -9.51 -12.23
N GLU A 467 5.60 -9.66 -11.97
CA GLU A 467 6.40 -8.66 -11.26
C GLU A 467 6.46 -7.36 -12.09
N VAL A 468 6.28 -6.23 -11.41
CA VAL A 468 6.23 -4.89 -12.02
C VAL A 468 7.39 -4.01 -11.57
N MET A 469 8.10 -4.42 -10.52
CA MET A 469 9.10 -3.61 -9.84
C MET A 469 10.39 -4.41 -9.64
N PRO A 470 11.56 -3.75 -9.67
CA PRO A 470 12.80 -4.37 -9.25
C PRO A 470 12.78 -4.62 -7.73
N LYS A 471 13.43 -5.71 -7.29
CA LYS A 471 13.47 -6.16 -5.88
C LYS A 471 14.11 -5.15 -4.92
N GLU A 472 14.93 -4.23 -5.44
CA GLU A 472 15.59 -3.20 -4.65
C GLU A 472 15.36 -1.82 -5.27
N ILE A 473 14.62 -0.96 -4.55
CA ILE A 473 14.48 0.47 -4.85
C ILE A 473 15.44 1.23 -3.93
N GLN A 474 16.73 0.94 -4.04
CA GLN A 474 17.72 1.70 -3.29
C GLN A 474 17.96 3.05 -3.99
N ASN A 475 17.27 4.09 -3.52
CA ASN A 475 17.51 5.51 -3.84
C ASN A 475 18.06 5.77 -5.25
N HIS A 476 17.19 5.60 -6.23
CA HIS A 476 17.46 5.97 -7.60
C HIS A 476 16.57 7.14 -8.02
N ASP A 477 17.14 8.04 -8.83
CA ASP A 477 16.42 9.12 -9.49
C ASP A 477 15.29 8.55 -10.36
N VAL A 478 14.27 9.36 -10.64
CA VAL A 478 13.07 8.92 -11.40
C VAL A 478 13.46 8.24 -12.72
N LYS A 479 14.52 8.72 -13.38
CA LYS A 479 14.99 8.20 -14.67
C LYS A 479 15.52 6.76 -14.58
N THR A 480 16.27 6.44 -13.53
CA THR A 480 16.80 5.09 -13.33
C THR A 480 15.66 4.12 -13.00
N LEU A 481 14.73 4.53 -12.14
CA LEU A 481 13.54 3.72 -11.84
C LEU A 481 12.68 3.48 -13.09
N ALA A 482 12.50 4.50 -13.94
CA ALA A 482 11.78 4.36 -15.20
C ALA A 482 12.42 3.30 -16.12
N ARG A 483 13.75 3.29 -16.22
CA ARG A 483 14.48 2.31 -17.03
C ARG A 483 14.34 0.89 -16.48
N GLU A 484 14.38 0.73 -15.17
CA GLU A 484 14.19 -0.59 -14.53
C GLU A 484 12.77 -1.12 -14.67
N ILE A 485 11.75 -0.25 -14.56
CA ILE A 485 10.36 -0.62 -14.84
C ILE A 485 10.22 -1.06 -16.30
N GLN A 486 10.82 -0.30 -17.25
CA GLN A 486 10.81 -0.67 -18.66
C GLN A 486 11.42 -2.06 -18.89
N ARG A 487 12.63 -2.28 -18.35
CA ARG A 487 13.34 -3.56 -18.48
C ARG A 487 12.53 -4.72 -17.92
N THR A 488 11.96 -4.56 -16.72
CA THR A 488 11.14 -5.58 -16.06
C THR A 488 9.90 -5.93 -16.89
N LEU A 489 9.16 -4.92 -17.35
CA LEU A 489 7.94 -5.13 -18.15
C LEU A 489 8.23 -5.80 -19.49
N GLU A 490 9.28 -5.38 -20.20
CA GLU A 490 9.69 -5.96 -21.48
C GLU A 490 10.14 -7.41 -21.32
N GLN A 491 10.93 -7.71 -20.28
CA GLN A 491 11.40 -9.06 -19.99
C GLN A 491 10.24 -10.00 -19.62
N GLN A 492 9.31 -9.55 -18.77
CA GLN A 492 8.16 -10.36 -18.36
C GLN A 492 7.21 -10.64 -19.54
N THR A 493 6.95 -9.62 -20.37
CA THR A 493 6.08 -9.76 -21.55
C THR A 493 6.68 -10.71 -22.58
N SER A 494 7.97 -10.56 -22.89
CA SER A 494 8.64 -11.43 -23.87
C SER A 494 8.76 -12.89 -23.40
N THR A 495 9.11 -13.11 -22.13
CA THR A 495 9.38 -14.45 -21.59
C THR A 495 8.10 -15.24 -21.30
N ASN A 496 7.07 -14.61 -20.73
CA ASN A 496 5.93 -15.32 -20.18
C ASN A 496 4.64 -15.20 -21.03
N LEU A 497 4.54 -14.20 -21.91
CA LEU A 497 3.31 -13.89 -22.65
C LEU A 497 3.44 -14.00 -24.17
N LEU A 498 4.66 -13.98 -24.73
CA LEU A 498 4.88 -14.03 -26.18
C LEU A 498 5.66 -15.29 -26.64
N ALA A 499 6.22 -16.06 -25.71
CA ALA A 499 7.16 -17.15 -26.01
C ALA A 499 6.53 -18.41 -26.66
N SER A 500 5.22 -18.47 -26.92
CA SER A 500 4.60 -19.64 -27.56
C SER A 500 4.43 -19.54 -29.07
N SER A 501 4.77 -18.42 -29.72
CA SER A 501 4.60 -18.28 -31.19
C SER A 501 5.79 -18.81 -31.99
N THR A 502 6.96 -19.01 -31.39
CA THR A 502 8.20 -19.41 -32.09
C THR A 502 8.42 -20.93 -32.17
N ALA A 503 7.63 -21.76 -31.48
CA ALA A 503 7.82 -23.21 -31.47
C ALA A 503 7.03 -23.97 -32.56
N SER A 504 6.11 -23.32 -33.28
CA SER A 504 5.23 -24.01 -34.25
C SER A 504 5.70 -23.98 -35.72
N GLY A 505 6.93 -23.54 -36.00
CA GLY A 505 7.38 -23.23 -37.37
C GLY A 505 8.46 -24.13 -37.97
N LYS A 506 8.89 -25.20 -37.30
CA LYS A 506 10.06 -26.00 -37.74
C LYS A 506 9.90 -27.53 -37.74
N GLU A 507 8.69 -28.05 -37.77
CA GLU A 507 8.47 -29.47 -38.06
C GLU A 507 7.38 -29.62 -39.12
N GLY A 508 7.80 -29.69 -40.38
CA GLY A 508 6.88 -29.93 -41.50
C GLY A 508 7.45 -29.48 -42.83
N THR A 509 8.50 -30.17 -43.32
CA THR A 509 8.84 -30.38 -44.74
C THR A 509 10.26 -30.96 -44.86
N ALA A 510 10.41 -32.25 -44.57
CA ALA A 510 11.56 -33.03 -45.03
C ALA A 510 11.23 -34.53 -45.00
N ASN A 511 10.35 -34.98 -45.89
CA ASN A 511 10.49 -36.30 -46.50
C ASN A 511 9.54 -36.47 -47.69
N ALA A 512 10.02 -36.06 -48.87
CA ALA A 512 9.57 -36.55 -50.16
C ALA A 512 10.65 -36.18 -51.19
N ALA A 513 11.67 -37.02 -51.33
CA ALA A 513 12.46 -37.28 -52.56
C ALA A 513 13.82 -37.91 -52.21
N GLN A 514 13.87 -39.24 -52.17
CA GLN A 514 14.75 -40.13 -52.96
C GLN A 514 14.67 -41.56 -52.43
#